data_AF-A0A7W9GDT8-F1
#
_entry.id   AF-A0A7W9GDT8-F1
#
_cell.length_a   1.000
_cell.length_b   1.000
_cell.length_c   1.000
_cell.angle_alpha   90.00
_cell.angle_beta   90.00
_cell.angle_gamma   90.00
#
_symmetry.space_group_name_H-M   'P 1'
#
loop_
_entity.id
_entity.type
_entity.pdbx_description
1 polymer ?
#
loop_
_entity_poly.entity_id
_entity_poly.type
_entity_poly.pdbx_seq_one_letter_code
_entity_poly.pdbx_strand_id
1 'polypeptide(L)'
;MTTTEPARRRRVPPRWIAAAAVAVLVVLMAVDTEYRTVETAAAAAPKKFDPAAFGAQNYQAKVVPAIQQSAVDLPVLLKALAADKDAAGQKYGKRPGSSGPYTFAVKGTGKAGKARSGLLPVTVEGVPDDTRVSLQIGPAINGTALRDAAGYITFGQFTNQVEYADAATALNNELRAKLLNGLDAAALDGKEITFTGAFTLLTPQTVTITPVAIT
;
A
#
# COMPACT_ATOMS: atom_id res chain seq x y z
N MET A 1 -70.43 -16.92 58.83
CA MET A 1 -69.38 -17.14 57.81
C MET A 1 -68.42 -15.95 57.88
N THR A 2 -67.13 -16.26 57.92
CA THR A 2 -65.99 -15.44 58.35
C THR A 2 -65.82 -14.11 57.60
N THR A 3 -65.60 -13.05 58.37
CA THR A 3 -65.19 -11.70 57.93
C THR A 3 -63.72 -11.73 57.50
N THR A 4 -63.42 -11.42 56.24
CA THR A 4 -62.04 -11.22 55.77
C THR A 4 -61.67 -9.74 55.95
N GLU A 5 -60.75 -9.46 56.86
CA GLU A 5 -60.16 -8.14 57.11
C GLU A 5 -59.26 -7.72 55.93
N PRO A 6 -59.39 -6.49 55.38
CA PRO A 6 -58.50 -6.05 54.31
C PRO A 6 -57.11 -5.73 54.85
N ALA A 7 -56.12 -6.52 54.44
CA ALA A 7 -54.71 -6.33 54.81
C ALA A 7 -54.21 -4.92 54.44
N ARG A 8 -53.82 -4.15 55.47
CA ARG A 8 -53.27 -2.80 55.35
C ARG A 8 -51.94 -2.82 54.58
N ARG A 9 -51.95 -2.44 53.30
CA ARG A 9 -50.72 -2.30 52.49
C ARG A 9 -49.81 -1.21 53.09
N ARG A 10 -48.70 -1.62 53.70
CA ARG A 10 -47.62 -0.72 54.14
C ARG A 10 -47.05 0.00 52.92
N ARG A 11 -47.23 1.32 52.84
CA ARG A 11 -46.59 2.17 51.82
C ARG A 11 -45.12 2.33 52.18
N VAL A 12 -44.24 1.84 51.32
CA VAL A 12 -42.78 1.98 51.47
C VAL A 12 -42.40 3.44 51.25
N PRO A 13 -41.55 4.06 52.08
CA PRO A 13 -41.19 5.47 51.90
C PRO A 13 -40.39 5.66 50.58
N PRO A 14 -40.59 6.77 49.84
CA PRO A 14 -39.96 6.99 48.54
C PRO A 14 -38.42 6.95 48.56
N ARG A 15 -37.80 7.32 49.69
CA ARG A 15 -36.35 7.19 49.92
C ARG A 15 -35.82 5.75 49.84
N TRP A 16 -36.61 4.77 50.27
CA TRP A 16 -36.23 3.34 50.21
C TRP A 16 -36.36 2.78 48.79
N ILE A 17 -37.35 3.27 48.02
CA ILE A 17 -37.50 2.94 46.60
C ILE A 17 -36.32 3.52 45.81
N ALA A 18 -35.94 4.77 46.08
CA ALA A 18 -34.78 5.40 45.45
C ALA A 18 -33.47 4.67 45.78
N ALA A 19 -33.25 4.28 47.05
CA ALA A 19 -32.08 3.52 47.46
C ALA A 19 -32.01 2.14 46.78
N ALA A 20 -33.14 1.44 46.67
CA ALA A 20 -33.22 0.16 45.97
C ALA A 20 -32.94 0.33 44.46
N ALA A 21 -33.45 1.38 43.83
CA ALA A 21 -33.20 1.67 42.43
C ALA A 21 -31.72 1.96 42.14
N VAL A 22 -31.05 2.73 43.00
CA VAL A 22 -29.61 2.99 42.88
C VAL A 22 -28.80 1.71 43.08
N ALA A 23 -29.14 0.88 44.07
CA ALA A 23 -28.47 -0.39 44.29
C ALA A 23 -28.60 -1.33 43.08
N VAL A 24 -29.80 -1.41 42.49
CA VAL A 24 -30.03 -2.19 41.27
C VAL A 24 -29.22 -1.63 40.10
N LEU A 25 -29.13 -0.31 39.94
CA LEU A 25 -28.33 0.31 38.87
C LEU A 25 -26.85 -0.03 38.99
N VAL A 26 -26.29 0.03 40.21
CA VAL A 26 -24.88 -0.33 40.46
C VAL A 26 -24.62 -1.82 40.17
N VAL A 27 -25.55 -2.70 40.54
CA VAL A 27 -25.45 -4.13 40.22
C VAL A 27 -25.51 -4.35 38.70
N LEU A 28 -26.42 -3.66 37.99
CA LEU A 28 -26.50 -3.77 36.53
C LEU A 28 -25.23 -3.28 35.85
N MET A 29 -24.65 -2.15 36.29
CA MET A 29 -23.37 -1.67 35.79
C MET A 29 -22.23 -2.67 36.05
N ALA A 30 -22.19 -3.29 37.24
CA ALA A 30 -21.18 -4.28 37.57
C ALA A 30 -21.34 -5.58 36.77
N VAL A 31 -22.58 -6.01 36.48
CA VAL A 31 -22.87 -7.20 35.67
C VAL A 31 -22.60 -6.96 34.18
N ASP A 32 -22.80 -5.73 33.69
CA ASP A 32 -22.54 -5.34 32.30
C ASP A 32 -21.05 -4.99 32.04
N THR A 33 -20.25 -4.83 33.11
CA THR A 33 -18.82 -4.56 32.96
C THR A 33 -18.05 -5.85 32.70
N GLU A 34 -17.63 -6.06 31.45
CA GLU A 34 -16.72 -7.14 31.10
C GLU A 34 -15.26 -6.77 31.42
N TYR A 35 -14.69 -7.39 32.45
CA TYR A 35 -13.29 -7.19 32.84
C TYR A 35 -12.36 -8.03 31.96
N ARG A 36 -11.73 -7.39 30.97
CA ARG A 36 -10.67 -8.00 30.16
C ARG A 36 -9.33 -7.87 30.89
N THR A 37 -8.65 -8.99 31.10
CA THR A 37 -7.27 -9.00 31.59
C THR A 37 -6.32 -8.48 30.51
N VAL A 38 -5.17 -7.94 30.91
CA VAL A 38 -4.16 -7.42 29.98
C VAL A 38 -3.73 -8.49 28.96
N GLU A 39 -3.70 -9.76 29.37
CA GLU A 39 -3.38 -10.91 28.51
C GLU A 39 -4.49 -11.24 27.51
N THR A 40 -5.77 -11.16 27.90
CA THR A 40 -6.89 -11.39 26.97
C THR A 40 -7.06 -10.23 25.99
N ALA A 41 -6.77 -8.99 26.41
CA ALA A 41 -6.71 -7.84 25.53
C ALA A 41 -5.52 -7.92 24.55
N ALA A 42 -4.35 -8.40 24.98
CA ALA A 42 -3.19 -8.59 24.13
C ALA A 42 -3.35 -9.77 23.14
N ALA A 43 -4.00 -10.86 23.55
CA ALA A 43 -4.27 -12.01 22.67
C ALA A 43 -5.37 -11.72 21.63
N ALA A 44 -6.31 -10.82 21.94
CA ALA A 44 -7.32 -10.33 21.01
C ALA A 44 -6.83 -9.16 20.13
N ALA A 45 -5.64 -8.63 20.39
CA ALA A 45 -5.08 -7.56 19.57
C ALA A 45 -4.85 -8.07 18.15
N PRO A 46 -5.24 -7.31 17.11
CA PRO A 46 -4.97 -7.69 15.74
C PRO A 46 -3.46 -7.89 15.57
N LYS A 47 -3.07 -8.99 14.90
CA LYS A 47 -1.66 -9.25 14.60
C LYS A 47 -1.07 -8.02 13.92
N LYS A 48 -0.03 -7.46 14.54
CA LYS A 48 0.71 -6.33 13.98
C LYS A 48 1.17 -6.69 12.57
N PHE A 49 0.93 -5.81 11.61
CA PHE A 49 1.41 -5.98 10.24
C PHE A 49 2.93 -6.18 10.23
N ASP A 50 3.40 -7.19 9.49
CA ASP A 50 4.81 -7.47 9.26
C ASP A 50 5.16 -7.10 7.82
N PRO A 51 5.81 -5.94 7.59
CA PRO A 51 6.18 -5.50 6.25
C PRO A 51 7.16 -6.45 5.58
N ALA A 52 8.13 -7.00 6.31
CA ALA A 52 9.16 -7.86 5.73
C ALA A 52 8.55 -9.16 5.21
N ALA A 53 7.68 -9.79 6.00
CA ALA A 53 6.94 -10.97 5.56
C ALA A 53 6.03 -10.65 4.36
N PHE A 54 5.36 -9.49 4.37
CA PHE A 54 4.53 -9.06 3.24
C PHE A 54 5.35 -8.90 1.95
N GLY A 55 6.50 -8.23 2.01
CA GLY A 55 7.41 -8.06 0.89
C GLY A 55 7.83 -9.40 0.31
N ALA A 56 8.41 -10.26 1.14
CA ALA A 56 8.91 -11.58 0.73
C ALA A 56 7.84 -12.46 0.06
N GLN A 57 6.60 -12.42 0.56
CA GLN A 57 5.49 -13.22 0.04
C GLN A 57 4.86 -12.65 -1.24
N ASN A 58 4.84 -11.33 -1.41
CA ASN A 58 4.09 -10.69 -2.49
C ASN A 58 4.98 -10.21 -3.64
N TYR A 59 6.24 -9.83 -3.38
CA TYR A 59 7.11 -9.24 -4.40
C TYR A 59 7.32 -10.17 -5.61
N GLN A 60 8.04 -11.28 -5.43
CA GLN A 60 8.39 -12.18 -6.53
C GLN A 60 7.18 -12.95 -7.07
N ALA A 61 6.29 -13.38 -6.16
CA ALA A 61 5.20 -14.30 -6.51
C ALA A 61 4.00 -13.60 -7.16
N LYS A 62 3.81 -12.29 -6.92
CA LYS A 62 2.59 -11.58 -7.35
C LYS A 62 2.89 -10.23 -8.01
N VAL A 63 3.67 -9.36 -7.38
CA VAL A 63 3.93 -7.99 -7.88
C VAL A 63 4.74 -8.02 -9.17
N VAL A 64 5.83 -8.79 -9.21
CA VAL A 64 6.67 -8.91 -10.42
C VAL A 64 5.85 -9.45 -11.62
N PRO A 65 5.11 -10.57 -11.51
CA PRO A 65 4.25 -11.04 -12.59
C PRO A 65 3.17 -10.03 -13.00
N ALA A 66 2.52 -9.36 -12.04
CA ALA A 66 1.47 -8.39 -12.34
C ALA A 66 2.02 -7.21 -13.14
N ILE A 67 3.21 -6.70 -12.79
CA ILE A 67 3.89 -5.63 -13.53
C ILE A 67 4.29 -6.13 -14.92
N GLN A 68 4.87 -7.32 -15.04
CA GLN A 68 5.27 -7.88 -16.34
C GLN A 68 4.08 -8.08 -17.29
N GLN A 69 2.94 -8.55 -16.77
CA GLN A 69 1.71 -8.77 -17.56
C GLN A 69 1.06 -7.46 -18.00
N SER A 70 1.14 -6.42 -17.17
CA SER A 70 0.58 -5.10 -17.48
C SER A 70 1.56 -4.16 -18.16
N ALA A 71 2.80 -4.59 -18.40
CA ALA A 71 3.86 -3.75 -18.95
C ALA A 71 3.59 -3.36 -20.41
N VAL A 72 3.44 -2.05 -20.62
CA VAL A 72 3.29 -1.41 -21.93
C VAL A 72 4.64 -0.91 -22.43
N ASP A 73 4.87 -0.93 -23.73
CA ASP A 73 6.07 -0.34 -24.31
C ASP A 73 6.15 1.17 -23.99
N LEU A 74 7.27 1.60 -23.42
CA LEU A 74 7.44 2.98 -22.95
C LEU A 74 7.14 4.04 -24.03
N PRO A 75 7.61 3.91 -25.30
CA PRO A 75 7.30 4.88 -26.35
C PRO A 75 5.79 4.94 -26.68
N VAL A 76 5.10 3.79 -26.63
CA VAL A 76 3.65 3.71 -26.89
C VAL A 76 2.89 4.44 -25.78
N LEU A 77 3.26 4.19 -24.52
CA LEU A 77 2.63 4.82 -23.38
C LEU A 77 2.86 6.33 -23.39
N LEU A 78 4.08 6.81 -23.65
CA LEU A 78 4.38 8.25 -23.65
C LEU A 78 3.65 8.98 -24.77
N LYS A 79 3.51 8.38 -25.96
CA LYS A 79 2.67 8.93 -27.04
C LYS A 79 1.21 9.02 -26.61
N ALA A 80 0.68 8.00 -25.95
CA ALA A 80 -0.69 8.02 -25.43
C ALA A 80 -0.88 9.11 -24.35
N LEU A 81 0.08 9.24 -23.43
CA LEU A 81 0.07 10.27 -22.38
C LEU A 81 0.19 11.70 -22.94
N ALA A 82 0.93 11.89 -24.03
CA ALA A 82 1.03 13.17 -24.72
C ALA A 82 -0.28 13.56 -25.43
N ALA A 83 -1.00 12.57 -25.97
CA ALA A 83 -2.28 12.78 -26.64
C ALA A 83 -3.42 13.04 -25.65
N ASP A 84 -3.60 12.16 -24.66
CA ASP A 84 -4.62 12.30 -23.61
C ASP A 84 -4.18 11.56 -22.34
N LYS A 85 -3.82 12.33 -21.31
CA LYS A 85 -3.33 11.80 -20.04
C LYS A 85 -4.39 11.00 -19.30
N ASP A 86 -5.64 11.43 -19.33
CA ASP A 86 -6.71 10.79 -18.58
C ASP A 86 -7.14 9.50 -19.26
N ALA A 87 -7.26 9.50 -20.59
CA ALA A 87 -7.55 8.28 -21.35
C ALA A 87 -6.41 7.25 -21.23
N ALA A 88 -5.16 7.67 -21.33
CA ALA A 88 -4.01 6.79 -21.13
C ALA A 88 -3.93 6.26 -19.68
N GLY A 89 -4.22 7.12 -18.70
CA GLY A 89 -4.33 6.75 -17.29
C GLY A 89 -5.40 5.68 -17.04
N GLN A 90 -6.58 5.82 -17.63
CA GLN A 90 -7.66 4.83 -17.51
C GLN A 90 -7.34 3.52 -18.24
N LYS A 91 -6.68 3.58 -19.39
CA LYS A 91 -6.39 2.41 -20.23
C LYS A 91 -5.21 1.59 -19.73
N TYR A 92 -4.13 2.26 -19.34
CA TYR A 92 -2.83 1.62 -19.04
C TYR A 92 -2.40 1.81 -17.58
N GLY A 93 -2.97 2.79 -16.88
CA GLY A 93 -2.57 3.14 -15.52
C GLY A 93 -3.36 2.39 -14.45
N LYS A 94 -2.78 2.37 -13.26
CA LYS A 94 -3.41 2.00 -11.99
C LYS A 94 -3.22 3.16 -11.02
N ARG A 95 -4.19 3.42 -10.15
CA ARG A 95 -4.05 4.46 -9.12
C ARG A 95 -4.67 4.00 -7.80
N PRO A 96 -4.09 4.40 -6.66
CA PRO A 96 -4.70 4.16 -5.37
C PRO A 96 -5.95 5.05 -5.23
N GLY A 97 -7.13 4.43 -5.22
CA GLY A 97 -8.42 5.12 -5.15
C GLY A 97 -8.73 5.96 -6.39
N SER A 98 -9.71 6.86 -6.27
CA SER A 98 -10.21 7.65 -7.41
C SER A 98 -9.43 8.94 -7.69
N SER A 99 -8.55 9.37 -6.78
CA SER A 99 -7.81 10.65 -6.87
C SER A 99 -6.29 10.51 -6.82
N GLY A 100 -5.76 9.30 -6.63
CA GLY A 100 -4.32 9.07 -6.64
C GLY A 100 -3.68 9.28 -8.02
N PRO A 101 -2.36 9.54 -8.08
CA PRO A 101 -1.64 9.66 -9.34
C PRO A 101 -1.65 8.31 -10.09
N TYR A 102 -1.70 8.38 -11.41
CA TYR A 102 -1.59 7.17 -12.23
C TYR A 102 -0.15 6.62 -12.17
N THR A 103 -0.09 5.32 -11.96
CA THR A 103 1.11 4.50 -11.98
C THR A 103 1.00 3.50 -13.11
N PHE A 104 2.07 3.36 -13.88
CA PHE A 104 2.10 2.57 -15.09
C PHE A 104 3.18 1.51 -14.99
N ALA A 105 2.85 0.29 -15.43
CA ALA A 105 3.83 -0.74 -15.72
C ALA A 105 4.36 -0.54 -17.14
N VAL A 106 5.68 -0.51 -17.29
CA VAL A 106 6.35 -0.29 -18.56
C VAL A 106 7.49 -1.25 -18.79
N LYS A 107 7.75 -1.48 -20.07
CA LYS A 107 8.94 -2.15 -20.56
C LYS A 107 9.57 -1.36 -21.69
N GLY A 108 10.84 -1.60 -21.93
CA GLY A 108 11.56 -0.99 -23.04
C GLY A 108 12.99 -1.48 -23.12
N THR A 109 13.62 -1.16 -24.24
CA THR A 109 15.03 -1.40 -24.49
C THR A 109 15.68 -0.07 -24.80
N GLY A 110 16.85 0.18 -24.22
CA GLY A 110 17.54 1.44 -24.43
C GLY A 110 18.98 1.42 -23.95
N LYS A 111 19.73 2.44 -24.35
CA LYS A 111 21.13 2.59 -23.98
C LYS A 111 21.23 3.17 -22.57
N ALA A 112 21.81 2.42 -21.65
CA ALA A 112 22.14 2.90 -20.33
C ALA A 112 23.28 3.93 -20.41
N GLY A 113 23.14 5.01 -19.65
CA GLY A 113 24.20 5.99 -19.44
C GLY A 113 24.83 5.84 -18.06
N LYS A 114 25.69 6.80 -17.71
CA LYS A 114 26.39 6.79 -16.43
C LYS A 114 25.44 6.90 -15.23
N ALA A 115 25.42 5.86 -14.40
CA ALA A 115 24.72 5.85 -13.13
C ALA A 115 25.22 6.97 -12.19
N ARG A 116 24.30 7.76 -11.63
CA ARG A 116 24.60 8.81 -10.65
C ARG A 116 23.49 8.92 -9.62
N SER A 117 23.85 9.08 -8.35
CA SER A 117 22.90 9.25 -7.23
C SER A 117 21.81 8.17 -7.17
N GLY A 118 22.14 6.93 -7.52
CA GLY A 118 21.19 5.82 -7.53
C GLY A 118 20.18 5.83 -8.68
N LEU A 119 20.40 6.65 -9.70
CA LEU A 119 19.61 6.66 -10.94
C LEU A 119 20.49 6.26 -12.12
N LEU A 120 19.98 5.34 -12.93
CA LEU A 120 20.57 4.98 -14.22
C LEU A 120 19.78 5.69 -15.33
N PRO A 121 20.33 6.73 -15.97
CA PRO A 121 19.67 7.31 -17.13
C PRO A 121 19.63 6.30 -18.27
N VAL A 122 18.51 6.22 -18.99
CA VAL A 122 18.36 5.31 -20.15
C VAL A 122 17.81 6.09 -21.32
N THR A 123 18.47 5.96 -22.47
CA THR A 123 18.00 6.54 -23.74
C THR A 123 17.23 5.46 -24.49
N VAL A 124 15.92 5.66 -24.65
CA VAL A 124 15.03 4.71 -25.33
C VAL A 124 14.58 5.33 -26.64
N GLU A 125 14.68 4.57 -27.73
CA GLU A 125 14.25 5.04 -29.04
C GLU A 125 12.74 5.33 -29.07
N GLY A 126 12.35 6.44 -29.71
CA GLY A 126 10.94 6.85 -29.83
C GLY A 126 10.37 7.54 -28.59
N VAL A 127 11.18 7.78 -27.56
CA VAL A 127 10.86 8.69 -26.45
C VAL A 127 11.25 10.12 -26.85
N PRO A 128 10.41 11.14 -26.55
CA PRO A 128 10.76 12.54 -26.80
C PRO A 128 12.05 12.98 -26.09
N ASP A 129 12.88 13.79 -26.76
CA ASP A 129 14.17 14.26 -26.23
C ASP A 129 14.04 15.13 -24.95
N ASP A 130 12.87 15.74 -24.74
CA ASP A 130 12.55 16.52 -23.54
C ASP A 130 12.14 15.63 -22.35
N THR A 131 11.95 14.32 -22.56
CA THR A 131 11.53 13.38 -21.54
C THR A 131 12.73 12.62 -20.98
N ARG A 132 13.02 12.84 -19.70
CA ARG A 132 14.12 12.18 -19.00
C ARG A 132 13.68 10.84 -18.41
N VAL A 133 14.17 9.75 -18.98
CA VAL A 133 13.94 8.37 -18.49
C VAL A 133 15.11 7.92 -17.62
N SER A 134 14.80 7.40 -16.44
CA SER A 134 15.78 6.88 -15.50
C SER A 134 15.25 5.65 -14.75
N LEU A 135 16.12 4.67 -14.50
CA LEU A 135 15.83 3.53 -13.63
C LEU A 135 16.36 3.82 -12.23
N GLN A 136 15.56 3.55 -11.20
CA GLN A 136 16.01 3.57 -9.82
C GLN A 136 16.83 2.32 -9.52
N ILE A 137 18.14 2.52 -9.35
CA ILE A 137 19.13 1.48 -9.02
C ILE A 137 19.89 1.81 -7.73
N GLY A 138 19.38 2.77 -6.96
CA GLY A 138 20.04 3.31 -5.78
C GLY A 138 19.97 2.40 -4.56
N PRO A 139 20.81 2.67 -3.55
CA PRO A 139 20.77 1.94 -2.28
C PRO A 139 19.43 2.09 -1.55
N ALA A 140 18.66 3.13 -1.86
CA ALA A 140 17.29 3.31 -1.44
C ALA A 140 16.40 3.54 -2.67
N ILE A 141 15.30 2.79 -2.75
CA ILE A 141 14.27 2.93 -3.78
C ILE A 141 13.08 3.62 -3.13
N ASN A 142 12.66 4.74 -3.71
CA ASN A 142 11.65 5.61 -3.14
C ASN A 142 10.31 5.48 -3.87
N GLY A 143 9.24 5.78 -3.13
CA GLY A 143 7.89 5.85 -3.66
C GLY A 143 7.14 4.51 -3.60
N THR A 144 5.96 4.50 -4.21
CA THR A 144 4.97 3.41 -4.08
C THR A 144 4.66 2.73 -5.41
N ALA A 145 5.47 2.99 -6.44
CA ALA A 145 5.20 2.58 -7.82
C ALA A 145 4.94 1.07 -7.96
N LEU A 146 5.73 0.21 -7.29
CA LEU A 146 5.53 -1.24 -7.36
C LEU A 146 4.18 -1.67 -6.76
N ARG A 147 3.83 -1.11 -5.61
CA ARG A 147 2.56 -1.39 -4.92
C ARG A 147 1.38 -0.92 -5.77
N ASP A 148 1.47 0.29 -6.30
CA ASP A 148 0.36 0.94 -7.00
C ASP A 148 0.18 0.36 -8.41
N ALA A 149 1.26 0.01 -9.10
CA ALA A 149 1.20 -0.66 -10.41
C ALA A 149 0.65 -2.09 -10.31
N ALA A 150 0.83 -2.77 -9.17
CA ALA A 150 0.25 -4.10 -8.96
C ALA A 150 -1.29 -4.06 -9.05
N GLY A 151 -1.92 -2.93 -8.72
CA GLY A 151 -3.35 -2.67 -8.91
C GLY A 151 -4.30 -3.43 -7.97
N TYR A 152 -3.86 -4.51 -7.34
CA TYR A 152 -4.64 -5.27 -6.36
C TYR A 152 -4.30 -4.92 -4.90
N ILE A 153 -3.22 -4.18 -4.62
CA ILE A 153 -2.82 -3.79 -3.26
C ILE A 153 -3.48 -2.45 -2.92
N THR A 154 -4.57 -2.51 -2.16
CA THR A 154 -5.40 -1.35 -1.82
C THR A 154 -5.33 -1.01 -0.34
N PHE A 155 -5.56 0.25 0.01
CA PHE A 155 -5.53 0.72 1.39
C PHE A 155 -6.46 -0.08 2.32
N GLY A 156 -7.61 -0.56 1.81
CA GLY A 156 -8.57 -1.35 2.59
C GLY A 156 -8.05 -2.71 3.08
N GLN A 157 -6.85 -3.14 2.66
CA GLN A 157 -6.16 -4.34 3.18
C GLN A 157 -5.30 -4.05 4.41
N PHE A 158 -5.18 -2.79 4.82
CA PHE A 158 -4.29 -2.33 5.89
C PHE A 158 -5.08 -1.54 6.93
N THR A 159 -4.59 -1.54 8.17
CA THR A 159 -5.29 -0.90 9.29
C THR A 159 -5.10 0.61 9.28
N ASN A 160 -3.96 1.08 8.77
CA ASN A 160 -3.57 2.48 8.82
C ASN A 160 -2.61 2.85 7.68
N GLN A 161 -2.34 4.15 7.54
CA GLN A 161 -1.49 4.68 6.46
C GLN A 161 -0.02 4.26 6.60
N VAL A 162 0.45 4.01 7.83
CA VAL A 162 1.82 3.55 8.09
C VAL A 162 2.01 2.15 7.54
N GLU A 163 1.11 1.21 7.86
CA GLU A 163 1.16 -0.16 7.31
C GLU A 163 1.09 -0.17 5.78
N TYR A 164 0.24 0.68 5.20
CA TYR A 164 0.13 0.79 3.75
C TYR A 164 1.41 1.33 3.09
N ALA A 165 2.09 2.29 3.73
CA ALA A 165 3.38 2.81 3.28
C ALA A 165 4.52 1.81 3.51
N ASP A 166 4.51 1.09 4.62
CA ASP A 166 5.47 0.04 4.94
C ASP A 166 5.37 -1.11 3.95
N ALA A 167 4.17 -1.46 3.47
CA ALA A 167 3.99 -2.45 2.42
C ALA A 167 4.70 -2.05 1.12
N ALA A 168 4.63 -0.77 0.72
CA ALA A 168 5.38 -0.27 -0.44
C ALA A 168 6.89 -0.33 -0.21
N THR A 169 7.34 0.12 0.96
CA THR A 169 8.75 0.09 1.37
C THR A 169 9.30 -1.33 1.38
N ALA A 170 8.53 -2.30 1.85
CA ALA A 170 8.92 -3.71 1.85
C ALA A 170 9.11 -4.27 0.43
N LEU A 171 8.22 -3.93 -0.51
CA LEU A 171 8.39 -4.33 -1.92
C LEU A 171 9.66 -3.71 -2.53
N ASN A 172 9.95 -2.45 -2.22
CA ASN A 172 11.17 -1.76 -2.66
C ASN A 172 12.42 -2.40 -2.05
N ASN A 173 12.36 -2.86 -0.80
CA ASN A 173 13.45 -3.56 -0.14
C ASN A 173 13.72 -4.93 -0.78
N GLU A 174 12.68 -5.68 -1.13
CA GLU A 174 12.81 -6.94 -1.88
C GLU A 174 13.41 -6.72 -3.26
N LEU A 175 12.95 -5.70 -3.99
CA LEU A 175 13.58 -5.29 -5.25
C LEU A 175 15.08 -5.07 -5.07
N ARG A 176 15.47 -4.29 -4.06
CA ARG A 176 16.88 -4.01 -3.79
C ARG A 176 17.66 -5.29 -3.49
N ALA A 177 17.12 -6.16 -2.65
CA ALA A 177 17.77 -7.38 -2.24
C ALA A 177 17.94 -8.38 -3.39
N LYS A 178 16.93 -8.49 -4.27
CA LYS A 178 16.87 -9.51 -5.33
C LYS A 178 17.49 -9.05 -6.64
N LEU A 179 17.27 -7.80 -7.06
CA LEU A 179 17.73 -7.28 -8.34
C LEU A 179 19.02 -6.46 -8.21
N LEU A 180 19.07 -5.54 -7.24
CA LEU A 180 20.13 -4.52 -7.21
C LEU A 180 21.40 -4.98 -6.47
N ASN A 181 21.29 -5.91 -5.52
CA ASN A 181 22.45 -6.36 -4.73
C ASN A 181 23.57 -7.01 -5.58
N GLY A 182 23.22 -7.58 -6.73
CA GLY A 182 24.19 -8.14 -7.68
C GLY A 182 24.44 -7.27 -8.92
N LEU A 183 23.82 -6.09 -9.01
CA LEU A 183 23.86 -5.27 -10.21
C LEU A 183 25.09 -4.36 -10.22
N ASP A 184 26.03 -4.61 -11.13
CA ASP A 184 27.10 -3.67 -11.42
C ASP A 184 26.60 -2.56 -12.34
N ALA A 185 26.08 -1.49 -11.74
CA ALA A 185 25.59 -0.32 -12.45
C ALA A 185 26.66 0.39 -13.30
N ALA A 186 27.94 0.30 -12.92
CA ALA A 186 29.02 0.91 -13.68
C ALA A 186 29.29 0.13 -14.97
N ALA A 187 29.15 -1.19 -14.92
CA ALA A 187 29.29 -2.06 -16.09
C ALA A 187 28.14 -1.91 -17.11
N LEU A 188 27.05 -1.22 -16.76
CA LEU A 188 25.94 -0.93 -17.67
C LEU A 188 26.15 0.34 -18.51
N ASP A 189 27.09 1.22 -18.14
CA ASP A 189 27.31 2.48 -18.86
C ASP A 189 27.67 2.21 -20.33
N GLY A 190 26.88 2.78 -21.24
CA GLY A 190 27.02 2.62 -22.69
C GLY A 190 26.45 1.32 -23.26
N LYS A 191 25.94 0.40 -22.44
CA LYS A 191 25.33 -0.85 -22.90
C LYS A 191 23.85 -0.67 -23.24
N GLU A 192 23.37 -1.51 -24.14
CA GLU A 192 21.94 -1.68 -24.36
C GLU A 192 21.39 -2.57 -23.25
N ILE A 193 20.32 -2.11 -22.60
CA ILE A 193 19.62 -2.84 -21.54
C ILE A 193 18.15 -2.97 -21.88
N THR A 194 17.55 -4.10 -21.53
CA THR A 194 16.11 -4.29 -21.53
C THR A 194 15.60 -4.22 -20.10
N PHE A 195 14.60 -3.38 -19.86
CA PHE A 195 14.04 -3.20 -18.52
C PHE A 195 12.54 -3.44 -18.52
N THR A 196 12.04 -3.89 -17.38
CA THR A 196 10.62 -3.88 -17.03
C THR A 196 10.48 -3.30 -15.65
N GLY A 197 9.48 -2.45 -15.44
CA GLY A 197 9.29 -1.78 -14.16
C GLY A 197 8.00 -1.01 -14.08
N ALA A 198 7.88 -0.23 -13.02
CA ALA A 198 6.73 0.64 -12.80
C ALA A 198 7.16 2.07 -12.49
N PHE A 199 6.41 3.07 -12.94
CA PHE A 199 6.61 4.46 -12.56
C PHE A 199 5.28 5.15 -12.26
N THR A 200 5.31 6.10 -11.34
CA THR A 200 4.19 6.99 -11.06
C THR A 200 4.39 8.28 -11.85
N LEU A 201 3.37 8.70 -12.59
CA LEU A 201 3.42 9.93 -13.38
C LEU A 201 3.27 11.14 -12.47
N LEU A 202 4.40 11.66 -11.99
CA LEU A 202 4.45 12.87 -11.16
C LEU A 202 4.60 14.14 -12.00
N THR A 203 5.39 14.07 -13.07
CA THR A 203 5.57 15.17 -14.03
C THR A 203 5.56 14.61 -15.46
N PRO A 204 5.14 15.39 -16.47
CA PRO A 204 5.09 14.91 -17.85
C PRO A 204 6.45 14.55 -18.45
N GLN A 205 7.51 15.22 -18.00
CA GLN A 205 8.85 15.16 -18.60
C GLN A 205 9.84 14.28 -17.82
N THR A 206 9.46 13.77 -16.65
CA THR A 206 10.34 12.91 -15.84
C THR A 206 9.71 11.55 -15.63
N VAL A 207 10.38 10.52 -16.13
CA VAL A 207 9.99 9.12 -15.99
C VAL A 207 11.04 8.43 -15.13
N THR A 208 10.70 8.20 -13.86
CA THR A 208 11.55 7.50 -12.90
C THR A 208 10.98 6.12 -12.63
N ILE A 209 11.55 5.12 -13.29
CA ILE A 209 11.08 3.74 -13.31
C ILE A 209 11.72 2.99 -12.14
N THR A 210 10.89 2.31 -11.38
CA THR A 210 11.30 1.33 -10.39
C THR A 210 11.35 -0.04 -11.09
N PRO A 211 12.53 -0.55 -11.45
CA PRO A 211 12.66 -1.76 -12.24
C PRO A 211 12.21 -2.97 -11.42
N VAL A 212 11.69 -4.00 -12.07
CA VAL A 212 11.51 -5.35 -11.52
C VAL A 212 12.40 -6.37 -12.21
N ALA A 213 12.88 -6.04 -13.41
CA ALA A 213 13.85 -6.81 -14.18
C ALA A 213 14.71 -5.86 -15.03
N ILE A 214 16.00 -6.16 -15.11
CA ILE A 214 16.98 -5.52 -16.00
C ILE A 214 17.83 -6.63 -16.60
N THR A 215 17.98 -6.64 -17.92
CA THR A 215 18.75 -7.63 -18.67
C THR A 215 19.69 -6.94 -19.66
#